data_AF-A0A1W9T586-F1
#
_entry.id   AF-A0A1W9T586-F1
#
_cell.length_a   1.000
_cell.length_b   1.000
_cell.length_c   1.000
_cell.angle_alpha   90.00
_cell.angle_beta   90.00
_cell.angle_gamma   90.00
#
_symmetry.space_group_name_H-M   'P 1'
#
loop_
_entity.id
_entity.type
_entity.pdbx_description
1 polymer ?
#
loop_
_entity_poly.entity_id
_entity_poly.type
_entity_poly.pdbx_seq_one_letter_code
_entity_poly.pdbx_strand_id
1 'polypeptide(L)'
;MKICIFIASLMFLFYQCGTDRLMAQKKTNIVITNIKKSKGELIINYDIVNSYPEQLFYITTEMKTADGMFIDPINIFGDVNESLKGDEDYQIIWNIKADKLDYNEGDEVIIYSDVSVDLNYLSFPGLLLRSTLMPGAGLYKLKRKKRAFIYGALGYGSLIASGFFWYKGNSAYNNYKLADTELAREDYYKEVEEFDKFSVYTAMGAASIWLVNYIALTGKWNKLKKQDITVDLNNSKFNFYANYNPVFKKPLLTLTYRF
;
A
#
# COMPACT_ATOMS: atom_id res chain seq x y z
N MET A 1 -38.81 10.75 8.03
CA MET A 1 -37.96 11.62 8.87
C MET A 1 -36.89 10.85 9.67
N LYS A 2 -37.21 9.76 10.37
CA LYS A 2 -36.22 9.00 11.19
C LYS A 2 -35.04 8.40 10.41
N ILE A 3 -35.25 7.95 9.16
CA ILE A 3 -34.20 7.40 8.30
C ILE A 3 -33.19 8.47 7.84
N CYS A 4 -33.66 9.67 7.48
CA CYS A 4 -32.77 10.77 7.09
C CYS A 4 -31.88 11.23 8.26
N ILE A 5 -32.42 11.24 9.50
CA ILE A 5 -31.65 11.56 10.71
C ILE A 5 -30.58 10.49 10.98
N PHE A 6 -30.88 9.22 10.75
CA PHE A 6 -29.92 8.13 10.91
C PHE A 6 -28.79 8.19 9.87
N ILE A 7 -29.12 8.44 8.59
CA ILE A 7 -28.12 8.59 7.51
C ILE A 7 -27.26 9.84 7.73
N ALA A 8 -27.86 10.96 8.14
CA ALA A 8 -27.13 12.18 8.48
C ALA A 8 -26.21 11.97 9.68
N SER A 9 -26.65 11.24 10.72
CA SER A 9 -25.83 10.87 11.87
C SER A 9 -24.66 9.96 11.48
N LEU A 10 -24.88 9.02 10.54
CA LEU A 10 -23.83 8.13 10.04
C LEU A 10 -22.79 8.91 9.23
N MET A 11 -23.24 9.80 8.35
CA MET A 11 -22.34 10.68 7.58
C MET A 11 -21.56 11.65 8.48
N PHE A 12 -22.19 12.17 9.54
CA PHE A 12 -21.53 13.03 10.52
C PHE A 12 -20.49 12.25 11.35
N LEU A 13 -20.76 10.99 11.70
CA LEU A 13 -19.78 10.09 12.32
C LEU A 13 -18.59 9.80 11.39
N PHE A 14 -18.82 9.60 10.08
CA PHE A 14 -17.73 9.45 9.11
C PHE A 14 -16.95 10.75 8.88
N TYR A 15 -17.60 11.91 8.97
CA TYR A 15 -16.96 13.22 8.83
C TYR A 15 -16.10 13.58 10.05
N GLN A 16 -16.59 13.32 11.26
CA GLN A 16 -15.82 13.51 12.50
C GLN A 16 -14.67 12.49 12.61
N CYS A 17 -14.88 11.24 12.18
CA CYS A 17 -13.79 10.25 12.14
C CYS A 17 -12.72 10.58 11.07
N GLY A 18 -13.06 11.37 10.04
CA GLY A 18 -12.15 11.73 8.95
C GLY A 18 -11.32 12.99 9.17
N THR A 19 -11.74 13.90 10.05
CA THR A 19 -11.13 15.24 10.17
C THR A 19 -10.04 15.33 11.24
N ASP A 20 -10.12 14.57 12.33
CA ASP A 20 -9.09 14.61 13.40
C ASP A 20 -7.81 13.85 13.03
N ARG A 21 -7.80 13.16 11.89
CA ARG A 21 -6.63 12.43 11.37
C ARG A 21 -6.46 12.57 9.87
N LEU A 22 -6.60 13.79 9.36
CA LEU A 22 -5.69 14.24 8.30
C LEU A 22 -4.26 14.34 8.87
N MET A 23 -3.78 13.25 9.48
CA MET A 23 -2.40 13.08 9.88
C MET A 23 -1.62 13.19 8.59
N ALA A 24 -0.92 14.30 8.43
CA ALA A 24 0.31 14.32 7.68
C ALA A 24 1.05 13.04 8.09
N GLN A 25 1.12 12.06 7.20
CA GLN A 25 1.82 10.82 7.47
C GLN A 25 3.23 11.25 7.83
N LYS A 26 3.66 11.01 9.09
CA LYS A 26 5.06 11.15 9.42
C LYS A 26 5.80 10.22 8.47
N LYS A 27 6.55 10.82 7.54
CA LYS A 27 7.32 10.09 6.56
C LYS A 27 8.33 9.28 7.36
N THR A 28 8.37 7.96 7.16
CA THR A 28 9.42 7.13 7.73
C THR A 28 10.76 7.75 7.38
N ASN A 29 11.63 7.86 8.38
CA ASN A 29 12.88 8.55 8.24
C ASN A 29 14.00 7.70 8.83
N ILE A 30 15.15 7.73 8.17
CA ILE A 30 16.38 7.13 8.66
C ILE A 30 17.24 8.27 9.17
N VAL A 31 17.64 8.18 10.42
CA VAL A 31 18.39 9.24 11.09
C VAL A 31 19.71 8.66 11.53
N ILE A 32 20.81 9.19 10.98
CA ILE A 32 22.15 8.87 11.46
C ILE A 32 22.31 9.55 12.83
N THR A 33 22.52 8.75 13.87
CA THR A 33 22.66 9.25 15.24
C THR A 33 24.12 9.53 15.59
N ASN A 34 25.04 8.76 15.01
CA ASN A 34 26.47 8.89 15.31
C ASN A 34 27.34 8.33 14.19
N ILE A 35 28.50 8.95 13.95
CA ILE A 35 29.55 8.43 13.08
C ILE A 35 30.87 8.48 13.84
N LYS A 36 31.55 7.34 13.96
CA LYS A 36 32.85 7.21 14.64
C LYS A 36 33.87 6.53 13.76
N LYS A 37 35.05 7.14 13.62
CA LYS A 37 36.22 6.52 12.99
C LYS A 37 37.06 5.84 14.07
N SER A 38 37.30 4.54 13.96
CA SER A 38 38.10 3.77 14.93
C SER A 38 38.89 2.68 14.22
N LYS A 39 40.21 2.63 14.42
CA LYS A 39 41.09 1.55 13.92
C LYS A 39 41.00 1.23 12.41
N GLY A 40 40.62 2.21 11.59
CA GLY A 40 40.46 2.02 10.13
C GLY A 40 39.06 1.55 9.72
N GLU A 41 38.10 1.60 10.65
CA GLU A 41 36.68 1.36 10.43
C GLU A 41 35.89 2.66 10.65
N LEU A 42 34.79 2.79 9.92
CA LEU A 42 33.77 3.80 10.09
C LEU A 42 32.53 3.13 10.67
N ILE A 43 32.19 3.48 11.90
CA ILE A 43 31.04 2.95 12.64
C ILE A 43 29.91 3.98 12.55
N ILE A 44 28.82 3.62 11.90
CA ILE A 44 27.68 4.49 11.63
C ILE A 44 26.49 3.92 12.40
N ASN A 45 26.01 4.65 13.40
CA ASN A 45 24.80 4.30 14.13
C ASN A 45 23.61 5.07 13.56
N TYR A 46 22.46 4.42 13.44
CA TYR A 46 21.27 5.02 12.87
C TYR A 46 19.98 4.43 13.43
N ASP A 47 18.90 5.20 13.33
CA ASP A 47 17.55 4.80 13.76
C ASP A 47 16.57 4.83 12.58
N ILE A 48 15.60 3.92 12.59
CA ILE A 48 14.48 3.90 11.63
C ILE A 48 13.20 4.38 12.34
N VAL A 49 12.98 5.68 12.33
CA VAL A 49 11.87 6.31 13.05
C VAL A 49 10.61 6.48 12.20
N ASN A 50 9.44 6.48 12.85
CA ASN A 50 8.13 6.60 12.22
C ASN A 50 7.84 5.50 11.18
N SER A 51 8.29 4.29 11.47
CA SER A 51 7.99 3.07 10.71
C SER A 51 6.63 2.47 11.14
N TYR A 52 6.09 1.58 10.31
CA TYR A 52 4.97 0.71 10.68
C TYR A 52 5.47 -0.70 10.99
N PRO A 53 4.81 -1.45 11.89
CA PRO A 53 5.25 -2.82 12.27
C PRO A 53 5.32 -3.80 11.10
N GLU A 54 4.52 -3.57 10.05
CA GLU A 54 4.51 -4.38 8.84
C GLU A 54 5.56 -4.00 7.79
N GLN A 55 6.42 -3.00 8.05
CA GLN A 55 7.44 -2.56 7.10
C GLN A 55 8.77 -3.25 7.37
N LEU A 56 9.44 -3.60 6.28
CA LEU A 56 10.83 -4.04 6.28
C LEU A 56 11.66 -3.05 5.48
N PHE A 57 12.87 -2.79 5.94
CA PHE A 57 13.81 -1.85 5.36
C PHE A 57 15.05 -2.60 4.93
N TYR A 58 15.32 -2.59 3.63
CA TYR A 58 16.59 -3.06 3.09
C TYR A 58 17.56 -1.89 3.06
N ILE A 59 18.52 -1.89 3.98
CA ILE A 59 19.43 -0.77 4.20
C ILE A 59 20.68 -0.91 3.34
N THR A 60 21.01 0.15 2.62
CA THR A 60 22.28 0.31 1.90
C THR A 60 22.92 1.64 2.28
N THR A 61 24.22 1.78 2.06
CA THR A 61 24.94 3.01 2.37
C THR A 61 25.92 3.34 1.27
N GLU A 62 26.15 4.63 1.05
CA GLU A 62 27.18 5.16 0.17
C GLU A 62 27.90 6.31 0.89
N MET A 63 29.11 6.64 0.44
CA MET A 63 29.79 7.85 0.85
C MET A 63 29.92 8.80 -0.33
N LYS A 64 29.57 10.07 -0.11
CA LYS A 64 29.80 11.16 -1.05
C LYS A 64 31.02 11.95 -0.59
N THR A 65 32.07 11.97 -1.39
CA THR A 65 33.29 12.72 -1.07
C THR A 65 33.08 14.23 -1.19
N ALA A 66 34.00 15.01 -0.63
CA ALA A 66 34.00 16.48 -0.78
C ALA A 66 33.95 16.95 -2.25
N ASP A 67 34.54 16.18 -3.17
CA ASP A 67 34.52 16.42 -4.62
C ASP A 67 33.19 16.04 -5.29
N GLY A 68 32.25 15.46 -4.52
CA GLY A 68 30.94 15.03 -4.99
C GLY A 68 30.90 13.65 -5.62
N MET A 69 31.97 12.85 -5.52
CA MET A 69 31.97 11.47 -6.02
C MET A 69 31.29 10.52 -5.03
N PHE A 70 30.48 9.61 -5.53
CA PHE A 70 29.84 8.56 -4.74
C PHE A 70 30.71 7.30 -4.73
N ILE A 71 30.87 6.71 -3.55
CA ILE A 71 31.68 5.51 -3.33
C ILE A 71 30.82 4.48 -2.60
N ASP A 72 30.69 3.31 -3.22
CA ASP A 72 30.00 2.16 -2.65
C ASP A 72 30.95 1.35 -1.74
N PRO A 73 30.49 0.91 -0.57
CA PRO A 73 31.29 0.10 0.33
C PRO A 73 31.49 -1.33 -0.21
N ILE A 74 32.71 -1.86 -0.10
CA ILE A 74 33.03 -3.25 -0.45
C ILE A 74 33.08 -4.11 0.82
N ASN A 75 33.80 -3.65 1.85
CA ASN A 75 33.96 -4.36 3.12
C ASN A 75 33.07 -3.77 4.21
N ILE A 76 31.82 -4.23 4.28
CA ILE A 76 30.79 -3.71 5.18
C ILE A 76 30.09 -4.81 5.99
N PHE A 77 29.77 -4.52 7.24
CA PHE A 77 29.18 -5.45 8.20
C PHE A 77 28.15 -4.75 9.10
N GLY A 78 27.39 -5.54 9.87
CA GLY A 78 26.36 -5.06 10.79
C GLY A 78 24.97 -5.09 10.17
N ASP A 79 24.12 -4.15 10.57
CA ASP A 79 22.73 -4.01 10.15
C ASP A 79 22.63 -3.36 8.75
N VAL A 80 23.14 -4.06 7.74
CA VAL A 80 23.18 -3.60 6.34
C VAL A 80 22.97 -4.77 5.40
N ASN A 81 22.35 -4.54 4.24
CA ASN A 81 21.99 -5.58 3.27
C ASN A 81 21.06 -6.67 3.84
N GLU A 82 20.37 -6.38 4.95
CA GLU A 82 19.39 -7.25 5.58
C GLU A 82 18.02 -6.57 5.62
N SER A 83 16.95 -7.36 5.80
CA SER A 83 15.59 -6.84 5.95
C SER A 83 15.32 -6.53 7.41
N LEU A 84 15.44 -5.26 7.79
CA LEU A 84 15.29 -4.81 9.16
C LEU A 84 13.87 -4.32 9.43
N LYS A 85 13.41 -4.44 10.67
CA LYS A 85 12.20 -3.75 11.11
C LYS A 85 12.53 -2.30 11.43
N GLY A 86 11.51 -1.48 11.63
CA GLY A 86 11.78 -0.15 12.14
C GLY A 86 12.03 -0.19 13.63
N ASP A 87 13.27 0.09 14.02
CA ASP A 87 13.76 0.08 15.40
C ASP A 87 14.87 1.14 15.56
N GLU A 88 15.38 1.28 16.77
CA GLU A 88 16.47 2.18 17.15
C GLU A 88 17.79 1.40 17.31
N ASP A 89 18.92 2.11 17.36
CA ASP A 89 20.26 1.57 17.67
C ASP A 89 20.85 0.59 16.65
N TYR A 90 20.50 0.72 15.37
CA TYR A 90 21.17 -0.05 14.31
C TYR A 90 22.58 0.45 14.03
N GLN A 91 23.44 -0.45 13.57
CA GLN A 91 24.85 -0.16 13.33
C GLN A 91 25.38 -0.73 12.02
N ILE A 92 26.03 0.13 11.24
CA ILE A 92 26.84 -0.24 10.08
C ILE A 92 28.31 -0.07 10.43
N ILE A 93 29.13 -1.08 10.10
CA ILE A 93 30.58 -1.04 10.26
C ILE A 93 31.21 -1.16 8.86
N TRP A 94 31.84 -0.08 8.40
CA TRP A 94 32.55 -0.05 7.12
C TRP A 94 34.06 -0.06 7.34
N ASN A 95 34.74 -1.10 6.86
CA ASN A 95 36.20 -1.19 6.89
C ASN A 95 36.83 -0.38 5.74
N ILE A 96 36.87 0.95 5.93
CA ILE A 96 37.42 1.90 4.95
C ILE A 96 38.90 1.62 4.62
N LYS A 97 39.66 1.08 5.58
CA LYS A 97 41.07 0.72 5.35
C LYS A 97 41.21 -0.46 4.39
N ALA A 98 40.36 -1.48 4.51
CA ALA A 98 40.33 -2.61 3.59
C ALA A 98 39.92 -2.17 2.17
N ASP A 99 39.05 -1.16 2.08
CA ASP A 99 38.62 -0.55 0.81
C ASP A 99 39.66 0.43 0.23
N LYS A 100 40.78 0.67 0.94
CA LYS A 100 41.83 1.64 0.59
C LYS A 100 41.30 3.07 0.44
N LEU A 101 40.30 3.41 1.25
CA LEU A 101 39.69 4.72 1.32
C LEU A 101 40.19 5.45 2.56
N ASP A 102 40.14 6.78 2.52
CA ASP A 102 40.24 7.62 3.71
C ASP A 102 38.94 8.41 3.87
N TYR A 103 38.58 8.68 5.13
CA TYR A 103 37.41 9.48 5.50
C TYR A 103 37.91 10.83 6.00
N ASN A 104 37.61 11.89 5.24
CA ASN A 104 38.10 13.25 5.42
C ASN A 104 36.99 14.22 5.83
N GLU A 105 37.40 15.39 6.29
CA GLU A 105 36.47 16.48 6.58
C GLU A 105 35.81 16.98 5.28
N GLY A 106 34.47 16.93 5.23
CA GLY A 106 33.68 17.24 4.04
C GLY A 106 33.04 16.01 3.37
N ASP A 107 33.44 14.80 3.75
CA ASP A 107 32.80 13.57 3.26
C ASP A 107 31.48 13.30 4.00
N GLU A 108 30.43 12.99 3.23
CA GLU A 108 29.07 12.75 3.72
C GLU A 108 28.70 11.27 3.57
N VAL A 109 28.23 10.65 4.66
CA VAL A 109 27.68 9.29 4.62
C VAL A 109 26.19 9.37 4.38
N ILE A 110 25.71 8.65 3.37
CA ILE A 110 24.30 8.61 2.98
C ILE A 110 23.79 7.18 3.17
N ILE A 111 22.70 7.04 3.94
CA ILE A 111 22.00 5.77 4.11
C ILE A 111 20.72 5.80 3.28
N TYR A 112 20.55 4.79 2.43
CA TYR A 112 19.33 4.57 1.67
C TYR A 112 18.55 3.37 2.23
N SER A 113 17.25 3.35 1.94
CA SER A 113 16.43 2.20 2.24
C SER A 113 15.40 1.93 1.17
N ASP A 114 15.31 0.66 0.78
CA ASP A 114 14.17 0.14 0.06
C ASP A 114 13.14 -0.43 1.05
N VAL A 115 11.91 0.09 0.99
CA VAL A 115 10.83 -0.31 1.88
C VAL A 115 10.01 -1.43 1.25
N SER A 116 9.95 -2.57 1.93
CA SER A 116 9.08 -3.69 1.61
C SER A 116 8.06 -3.93 2.74
N VAL A 117 7.20 -4.94 2.58
CA VAL A 117 6.11 -5.23 3.50
C VAL A 117 6.25 -6.66 4.01
N ASP A 118 6.31 -6.83 5.32
CA ASP A 118 6.31 -8.14 5.98
C ASP A 118 4.91 -8.77 5.86
N LEU A 119 4.82 -9.84 5.07
CA LEU A 119 3.57 -10.55 4.83
C LEU A 119 3.09 -11.35 6.06
N ASN A 120 3.95 -11.61 7.05
CA ASN A 120 3.55 -12.30 8.28
C ASN A 120 2.64 -11.44 9.16
N TYR A 121 2.73 -10.11 9.05
CA TYR A 121 1.84 -9.16 9.74
C TYR A 121 0.52 -8.92 8.99
N LEU A 122 0.37 -9.44 7.77
CA LEU A 122 -0.80 -9.21 6.93
C LEU A 122 -1.51 -10.52 6.59
N SER A 123 -2.74 -10.68 7.06
CA SER A 123 -3.59 -11.78 6.62
C SER A 123 -4.42 -11.38 5.39
N PHE A 124 -4.37 -12.17 4.32
CA PHE A 124 -5.21 -11.94 3.13
C PHE A 124 -6.72 -11.90 3.46
N PRO A 125 -7.26 -12.81 4.30
CA PRO A 125 -8.66 -12.71 4.72
C PRO A 125 -8.98 -11.40 5.45
N GLY A 126 -8.07 -10.90 6.29
CA GLY A 126 -8.24 -9.61 6.96
C GLY A 126 -8.25 -8.43 5.99
N LEU A 127 -7.41 -8.48 4.94
CA LEU A 127 -7.42 -7.49 3.87
C LEU A 127 -8.70 -7.54 3.04
N LEU A 128 -9.20 -8.74 2.72
CA LEU A 128 -10.47 -8.94 2.02
C LEU A 128 -11.63 -8.38 2.82
N LEU A 129 -11.74 -8.73 4.11
CA LEU A 129 -12.82 -8.25 4.99
C LEU A 129 -12.85 -6.72 5.04
N ARG A 130 -11.69 -6.07 5.15
CA ARG A 130 -11.59 -4.60 5.10
C ARG A 130 -12.10 -4.05 3.77
N SER A 131 -11.70 -4.67 2.66
CA SER A 131 -12.16 -4.33 1.31
C SER A 131 -13.65 -4.59 1.08
N THR A 132 -14.24 -5.59 1.75
CA THR A 132 -15.67 -5.87 1.72
C THR A 132 -16.45 -4.79 2.45
N LEU A 133 -16.00 -4.40 3.64
CA LEU A 133 -16.63 -3.33 4.41
C LEU A 133 -16.52 -2.01 3.67
N MET A 134 -15.32 -1.65 3.22
CA MET A 134 -15.07 -0.40 2.49
C MET A 134 -14.15 -0.68 1.31
N PRO A 135 -14.61 -0.46 0.06
CA PRO A 135 -13.80 -0.74 -1.10
C PRO A 135 -12.58 0.21 -1.09
N GLY A 136 -11.40 -0.36 -1.33
CA GLY A 136 -10.12 0.33 -1.20
C GLY A 136 -9.45 0.25 0.17
N ALA A 137 -10.15 -0.11 1.26
CA ALA A 137 -9.54 -0.15 2.60
C ALA A 137 -8.45 -1.24 2.73
N GLY A 138 -8.67 -2.43 2.15
CA GLY A 138 -7.64 -3.48 2.09
C GLY A 138 -6.42 -3.04 1.27
N LEU A 139 -6.66 -2.38 0.13
CA LEU A 139 -5.59 -1.79 -0.70
C LEU A 139 -4.80 -0.70 0.01
N TYR A 140 -5.49 0.12 0.82
CA TYR A 140 -4.85 1.14 1.64
C TYR A 140 -3.96 0.51 2.70
N LYS A 141 -4.40 -0.54 3.40
CA LYS A 141 -3.53 -1.23 4.37
C LYS A 141 -2.28 -1.82 3.69
N LEU A 142 -2.41 -2.33 2.47
CA LEU A 142 -1.32 -2.96 1.73
C LEU A 142 -0.24 -1.99 1.22
N LYS A 143 -0.64 -0.83 0.67
CA LYS A 143 0.30 0.12 0.02
C LYS A 143 0.35 1.52 0.64
N ARG A 144 -0.52 1.80 1.62
CA ARG A 144 -0.69 3.10 2.29
C ARG A 144 -0.89 4.30 1.35
N LYS A 145 -1.29 4.06 0.10
CA LYS A 145 -1.58 5.11 -0.89
C LYS A 145 -3.00 5.65 -0.69
N LYS A 146 -3.11 6.96 -0.41
CA LYS A 146 -4.39 7.67 -0.21
C LYS A 146 -5.39 7.48 -1.36
N ARG A 147 -4.90 7.29 -2.60
CA ARG A 147 -5.74 7.04 -3.79
C ARG A 147 -6.67 5.82 -3.64
N ALA A 148 -6.38 4.90 -2.73
CA ALA A 148 -7.26 3.76 -2.47
C ALA A 148 -8.64 4.18 -1.91
N PHE A 149 -8.75 5.32 -1.22
CA PHE A 149 -10.04 5.79 -0.68
C PHE A 149 -11.04 6.25 -1.76
N ILE A 150 -10.57 6.50 -2.99
CA ILE A 150 -11.43 6.87 -4.12
C ILE A 150 -12.43 5.74 -4.42
N TYR A 151 -12.02 4.48 -4.29
CA TYR A 151 -12.95 3.35 -4.44
C TYR A 151 -14.07 3.40 -3.41
N GLY A 152 -13.75 3.74 -2.16
CA GLY A 152 -14.71 3.96 -1.08
C GLY A 152 -15.73 5.03 -1.42
N ALA A 153 -15.24 6.21 -1.81
CA ALA A 153 -16.08 7.34 -2.17
C ALA A 153 -17.02 7.01 -3.35
N LEU A 154 -16.48 6.42 -4.42
CA LEU A 154 -17.29 6.05 -5.58
C LEU A 154 -18.29 4.94 -5.24
N GLY A 155 -17.87 3.92 -4.50
CA GLY A 155 -18.71 2.78 -4.15
C GLY A 155 -19.91 3.20 -3.31
N TYR A 156 -19.67 3.90 -2.20
CA TYR A 156 -20.76 4.40 -1.35
C TYR A 156 -21.58 5.49 -2.00
N GLY A 157 -20.96 6.39 -2.78
CA GLY A 157 -21.69 7.40 -3.55
C GLY A 157 -22.69 6.76 -4.51
N SER A 158 -22.29 5.66 -5.16
CA SER A 158 -23.16 4.90 -6.07
C SER A 158 -24.31 4.18 -5.35
N LEU A 159 -24.05 3.59 -4.17
CA LEU A 159 -25.11 3.00 -3.33
C LEU A 159 -26.13 4.03 -2.85
N ILE A 160 -25.65 5.19 -2.40
CA ILE A 160 -26.51 6.29 -1.94
C ILE A 160 -27.36 6.82 -3.10
N ALA A 161 -26.75 7.02 -4.27
CA ALA A 161 -27.47 7.44 -5.47
C ALA A 161 -28.56 6.44 -5.86
N SER A 162 -28.27 5.14 -5.80
CA SER A 162 -29.25 4.08 -6.06
C SER A 162 -30.46 4.18 -5.13
N GLY A 163 -30.22 4.26 -3.82
CA GLY A 163 -31.29 4.44 -2.84
C GLY A 163 -32.10 5.73 -3.03
N PHE A 164 -31.45 6.82 -3.42
CA PHE A 164 -32.11 8.09 -3.73
C PHE A 164 -33.03 7.97 -4.94
N PHE A 165 -32.56 7.38 -6.04
CA PHE A 165 -33.37 7.21 -7.25
C PHE A 165 -34.51 6.22 -7.03
N TRP A 166 -34.28 5.12 -6.29
CA TRP A 166 -35.36 4.21 -5.89
C TRP A 166 -36.46 4.93 -5.09
N TYR A 167 -36.08 5.78 -4.14
CA TYR A 167 -37.04 6.58 -3.38
C TYR A 167 -37.83 7.55 -4.27
N LYS A 168 -37.17 8.22 -5.22
CA LYS A 168 -37.82 9.10 -6.20
C LYS A 168 -38.78 8.34 -7.11
N GLY A 169 -38.38 7.17 -7.60
CA GLY A 169 -39.24 6.27 -8.38
C GLY A 169 -40.50 5.87 -7.62
N ASN A 170 -40.38 5.49 -6.34
CA ASN A 170 -41.55 5.19 -5.50
C ASN A 170 -42.48 6.41 -5.31
N SER A 171 -41.91 7.61 -5.18
CA SER A 171 -42.70 8.83 -5.10
C SER A 171 -43.46 9.12 -6.40
N ALA A 172 -42.78 9.01 -7.56
CA ALA A 172 -43.40 9.18 -8.86
C ALA A 172 -44.50 8.13 -9.10
N TYR A 173 -44.30 6.89 -8.64
CA TYR A 173 -45.29 5.82 -8.74
C TYR A 173 -46.55 6.09 -7.89
N ASN A 174 -46.38 6.69 -6.71
CA ASN A 174 -47.53 7.13 -5.92
C ASN A 174 -48.30 8.26 -6.61
N ASN A 175 -47.60 9.21 -7.23
CA ASN A 175 -48.23 10.29 -8.00
C ASN A 175 -48.97 9.75 -9.24
N TYR A 176 -48.37 8.78 -9.95
CA TYR A 176 -49.01 8.06 -11.05
C TYR A 176 -50.38 7.49 -10.65
N LYS A 177 -50.48 6.89 -9.46
CA LYS A 177 -51.75 6.32 -8.94
C LYS A 177 -52.80 7.38 -8.60
N LEU A 178 -52.36 8.57 -8.20
CA LEU A 178 -53.22 9.67 -7.79
C LEU A 178 -53.56 10.63 -8.93
N ALA A 179 -52.99 10.43 -10.12
CA ALA A 179 -53.18 11.33 -11.25
C ALA A 179 -54.58 11.22 -11.87
N ASP A 180 -55.29 12.35 -11.90
CA ASP A 180 -56.65 12.49 -12.43
C ASP A 180 -56.72 12.55 -13.96
N THR A 181 -55.61 12.91 -14.62
CA THR A 181 -55.54 13.04 -16.09
C THR A 181 -54.63 11.98 -16.69
N GLU A 182 -54.95 11.53 -17.90
CA GLU A 182 -54.13 10.58 -18.66
C GLU A 182 -52.72 11.11 -18.95
N LEU A 183 -52.60 12.39 -19.35
CA LEU A 183 -51.31 13.01 -19.63
C LEU A 183 -50.38 13.01 -18.40
N ALA A 184 -50.86 13.49 -17.25
CA ALA A 184 -50.06 13.47 -16.01
C ALA A 184 -49.69 12.04 -15.59
N ARG A 185 -50.58 11.07 -15.84
CA ARG A 185 -50.30 9.65 -15.56
C ARG A 185 -49.19 9.12 -16.46
N GLU A 186 -49.19 9.46 -17.74
CA GLU A 186 -48.13 9.08 -18.67
C GLU A 186 -46.78 9.70 -18.27
N ASP A 187 -46.77 10.96 -17.86
CA ASP A 187 -45.55 11.66 -17.43
C ASP A 187 -44.96 11.01 -16.17
N TYR A 188 -45.77 10.76 -15.14
CA TYR A 188 -45.31 10.06 -13.94
C TYR A 188 -44.85 8.63 -14.23
N TYR A 189 -45.47 7.94 -15.19
CA TYR A 189 -45.02 6.62 -15.60
C TYR A 189 -43.61 6.65 -16.21
N LYS A 190 -43.33 7.64 -17.09
CA LYS A 190 -41.98 7.84 -17.65
C LYS A 190 -40.96 8.16 -16.56
N GLU A 191 -41.32 9.03 -15.60
CA GLU A 191 -40.43 9.33 -14.46
C GLU A 191 -40.10 8.08 -13.64
N VAL A 192 -41.08 7.21 -13.38
CA VAL A 192 -40.86 5.94 -12.68
C VAL A 192 -39.85 5.08 -13.42
N GLU A 193 -40.01 4.91 -14.73
CA GLU A 193 -39.06 4.12 -15.53
C GLU A 193 -37.65 4.71 -15.52
N GLU A 194 -37.52 6.04 -15.64
CA GLU A 194 -36.22 6.70 -15.63
C GLU A 194 -35.52 6.54 -14.28
N PHE A 195 -36.22 6.80 -13.18
CA PHE A 195 -35.65 6.66 -11.84
C PHE A 195 -35.30 5.22 -11.50
N ASP A 196 -36.10 4.24 -11.94
CA ASP A 196 -35.76 2.83 -11.75
C ASP A 196 -34.50 2.44 -12.53
N LYS A 197 -34.38 2.85 -13.80
CA LYS A 197 -33.16 2.65 -14.61
C LYS A 197 -31.93 3.24 -13.94
N PHE A 198 -32.00 4.49 -13.46
CA PHE A 198 -30.88 5.14 -12.75
C PHE A 198 -30.54 4.44 -11.43
N SER A 199 -31.55 3.99 -10.68
CA SER A 199 -31.35 3.21 -9.46
C SER A 199 -30.57 1.92 -9.72
N VAL A 200 -30.97 1.18 -10.76
CA VAL A 200 -30.30 -0.06 -11.17
C VAL A 200 -28.88 0.21 -11.68
N TYR A 201 -28.69 1.20 -12.55
CA TYR A 201 -27.35 1.52 -13.08
C TYR A 201 -26.36 1.92 -11.98
N THR A 202 -26.79 2.73 -11.03
CA THR A 202 -25.93 3.13 -9.91
C THR A 202 -25.66 1.98 -8.94
N ALA A 203 -26.62 1.08 -8.70
CA ALA A 203 -26.40 -0.15 -7.94
C ALA A 203 -25.38 -1.08 -8.64
N MET A 204 -25.53 -1.27 -9.95
CA MET A 204 -24.57 -2.04 -10.75
C MET A 204 -23.18 -1.39 -10.75
N GLY A 205 -23.11 -0.06 -10.81
CA GLY A 205 -21.87 0.69 -10.67
C GLY A 205 -21.19 0.44 -9.33
N ALA A 206 -21.94 0.47 -8.23
CA ALA A 206 -21.44 0.11 -6.91
C ALA A 206 -20.87 -1.31 -6.88
N ALA A 207 -21.64 -2.31 -7.32
CA ALA A 207 -21.17 -3.70 -7.37
C ALA A 207 -19.88 -3.85 -8.21
N SER A 208 -19.80 -3.17 -9.35
CA SER A 208 -18.63 -3.16 -10.23
C SER A 208 -17.40 -2.58 -9.53
N ILE A 209 -17.55 -1.55 -8.69
CA ILE A 209 -16.44 -0.94 -7.93
C ILE A 209 -15.86 -1.93 -6.92
N TRP A 210 -16.70 -2.69 -6.21
CA TRP A 210 -16.22 -3.74 -5.29
C TRP A 210 -15.48 -4.84 -6.06
N LEU A 211 -16.01 -5.27 -7.20
CA LEU A 211 -15.37 -6.27 -8.05
C LEU A 211 -13.98 -5.82 -8.50
N VAL A 212 -13.86 -4.60 -9.03
CA VAL A 212 -12.58 -4.01 -9.44
C VAL A 212 -11.61 -3.92 -8.25
N ASN A 213 -12.11 -3.52 -7.08
CA ASN A 213 -11.30 -3.47 -5.85
C ASN A 213 -10.75 -4.85 -5.45
N TYR A 214 -11.56 -5.91 -5.52
CA TYR A 214 -11.11 -7.27 -5.21
C TYR A 214 -10.07 -7.79 -6.21
N ILE A 215 -10.26 -7.53 -7.50
CA ILE A 215 -9.29 -7.89 -8.54
C ILE A 215 -7.96 -7.16 -8.29
N ALA A 216 -8.02 -5.85 -8.03
CA ALA A 216 -6.83 -5.05 -7.77
C ALA A 216 -6.09 -5.47 -6.48
N LEU A 217 -6.84 -5.83 -5.42
CA LEU A 217 -6.28 -6.31 -4.16
C LEU A 217 -5.58 -7.67 -4.36
N THR A 218 -6.29 -8.64 -4.94
CA THR A 218 -5.75 -9.98 -5.21
C THR A 218 -4.53 -9.93 -6.11
N GLY A 219 -4.59 -9.14 -7.19
CA GLY A 219 -3.46 -8.97 -8.11
C GLY A 219 -2.22 -8.38 -7.42
N LYS A 220 -2.39 -7.42 -6.51
CA LYS A 220 -1.27 -6.85 -5.75
C LYS A 220 -0.74 -7.79 -4.68
N TRP A 221 -1.62 -8.49 -3.98
CA TRP A 221 -1.24 -9.50 -2.99
C TRP A 221 -0.37 -10.59 -3.62
N ASN A 222 -0.79 -11.10 -4.78
CA ASN A 222 -0.02 -12.13 -5.50
C ASN A 222 1.34 -11.61 -5.98
N LYS A 223 1.45 -10.32 -6.37
CA LYS A 223 2.75 -9.72 -6.71
C LYS A 223 3.68 -9.63 -5.51
N LEU A 224 3.17 -9.22 -4.34
CA LEU A 224 3.97 -9.14 -3.12
C LEU A 224 4.43 -10.52 -2.65
N LYS A 225 3.55 -11.52 -2.66
CA LYS A 225 3.93 -12.90 -2.34
C LYS A 225 5.08 -13.42 -3.22
N LYS A 226 5.04 -13.12 -4.52
CA LYS A 226 6.13 -13.51 -5.43
C LYS A 226 7.44 -12.81 -5.09
N GLN A 227 7.38 -11.53 -4.71
CA GLN A 227 8.57 -10.76 -4.31
C GLN A 227 9.17 -11.26 -3.00
N ASP A 228 8.34 -11.53 -2.01
CA ASP A 228 8.73 -12.06 -0.71
C ASP A 228 9.45 -13.41 -0.86
N ILE A 229 8.87 -14.33 -1.65
CA ILE A 229 9.49 -15.62 -1.99
C ILE A 229 10.85 -15.42 -2.68
N THR A 230 10.98 -14.46 -3.60
CA THR A 230 12.27 -14.22 -4.27
C THR A 230 13.33 -13.60 -3.37
N VAL A 231 12.95 -12.77 -2.38
CA VAL A 231 13.87 -12.18 -1.42
C VAL A 231 14.38 -13.24 -0.45
N ASP A 232 13.48 -14.07 0.08
CA ASP A 232 13.82 -15.19 0.98
C ASP A 232 14.74 -16.20 0.27
N LEU A 233 14.45 -16.51 -1.00
CA LEU A 233 15.31 -17.33 -1.86
C LEU A 233 16.64 -16.64 -2.26
N ASN A 234 16.84 -15.35 -2.05
CA ASN A 234 18.13 -14.70 -2.36
C ASN A 234 19.00 -14.56 -1.10
N ASN A 235 18.36 -14.48 0.07
CA ASN A 235 19.02 -14.47 1.39
C ASN A 235 19.29 -15.87 1.96
N SER A 236 18.67 -16.91 1.39
CA SER A 236 18.98 -18.29 1.73
C SER A 236 20.44 -18.65 1.37
N LYS A 237 21.14 -19.33 2.28
CA LYS A 237 22.45 -19.95 1.99
C LYS A 237 22.35 -21.03 0.91
N PHE A 238 21.14 -21.56 0.69
CA PHE A 238 20.83 -22.61 -0.28
C PHE A 238 19.75 -22.14 -1.26
N ASN A 239 20.14 -21.90 -2.51
CA ASN A 239 19.20 -21.50 -3.55
C ASN A 239 18.96 -22.67 -4.48
N PHE A 240 17.70 -23.09 -4.61
CA PHE A 240 17.28 -24.13 -5.54
C PHE A 240 16.31 -23.55 -6.56
N TYR A 241 16.70 -23.56 -7.82
CA TYR A 241 15.80 -23.12 -8.89
C TYR A 241 15.97 -23.97 -10.15
N ALA A 242 14.85 -24.16 -10.84
CA ALA A 242 14.80 -24.81 -12.14
C ALA A 242 14.95 -23.74 -13.22
N ASN A 243 15.91 -23.91 -14.12
CA ASN A 243 16.13 -23.00 -15.23
C ASN A 243 16.23 -23.79 -16.55
N TYR A 244 15.93 -23.15 -17.68
CA TYR A 244 16.06 -23.80 -18.99
C TYR A 244 17.40 -23.42 -19.61
N ASN A 245 18.27 -24.39 -19.89
CA ASN A 245 19.54 -24.11 -20.55
C ASN A 245 19.32 -24.10 -22.08
N PRO A 246 19.45 -22.94 -22.77
CA PRO A 246 19.15 -22.85 -24.20
C PRO A 246 20.18 -23.57 -25.08
N VAL A 247 21.40 -23.78 -24.59
CA VAL A 247 22.47 -24.48 -25.33
C VAL A 247 22.19 -25.99 -25.37
N PHE A 248 21.80 -26.56 -24.23
CA PHE A 248 21.54 -28.01 -24.11
C PHE A 248 20.07 -28.39 -24.34
N LYS A 249 19.17 -27.40 -24.47
CA LYS A 249 17.72 -27.57 -24.66
C LYS A 249 17.06 -28.49 -23.62
N LYS A 250 17.57 -28.48 -22.38
CA LYS A 250 17.11 -29.33 -21.27
C LYS A 250 16.81 -28.49 -20.02
N PRO A 251 15.86 -28.92 -19.18
CA PRO A 251 15.67 -28.34 -17.86
C PRO A 251 16.91 -28.62 -17.02
N LEU A 252 17.45 -27.58 -16.40
CA LEU A 252 18.57 -27.62 -15.49
C LEU A 252 18.05 -27.32 -14.09
N LEU A 253 18.41 -28.15 -13.13
CA LEU A 253 18.22 -27.84 -11.71
C LEU A 253 19.54 -27.27 -11.19
N THR A 254 19.50 -26.04 -10.69
CA THR A 254 20.66 -25.39 -10.09
C THR A 254 20.47 -25.35 -8.59
N LEU A 255 21.47 -25.88 -7.87
CA LEU A 255 21.66 -25.68 -6.45
C LEU A 255 22.86 -24.75 -6.27
N THR A 256 22.65 -23.59 -5.67
CA THR A 256 23.72 -22.64 -5.36
C THR A 256 23.88 -22.55 -3.85
N TYR A 257 25.11 -22.67 -3.36
CA TYR A 257 25.45 -22.50 -1.95
C TYR A 257 26.37 -21.29 -1.78
N ARG A 258 25.99 -20.36 -0.89
CA ARG A 258 26.79 -19.18 -0.53
C ARG A 258 27.49 -19.44 0.81
N PHE A 259 28.82 -19.48 0.77
CA PHE A 259 29.68 -19.61 1.96
C PHE A 259 29.73 -18.30 2.75
#